data_AF-A0A091JZJ4-F1
#
_entry.id   AF-A0A091JZJ4-F1
#
_cell.length_a   1.000
_cell.length_b   1.000
_cell.length_c   1.000
_cell.angle_alpha   90.00
_cell.angle_beta   90.00
_cell.angle_gamma   90.00
#
_symmetry.space_group_name_H-M   'P 1'
#
loop_
_entity.id
_entity.type
_entity.pdbx_description
1 polymer ?
#
loop_
_entity_poly.entity_id
_entity_poly.type
_entity_poly.pdbx_seq_one_letter_code
_entity_poly.pdbx_strand_id
1 'polypeptide(L)'
;MPGYGDSPPVETVATVQGRVAFLDHVLQELGMRRPVLISPSMSGRFALPFLLARGDRLAGFVPIAPVGTKDYTAEQYRRVQTPTLILYGARDTSLGLQALQN
;
A
#
# COMPACT_ATOMS: atom_id res chain seq x y z
N MET A 1 12.28 1.02 3.95
CA MET A 1 11.78 1.48 2.62
C MET A 1 12.96 2.04 1.86
N PRO A 2 13.05 1.92 0.53
CA PRO A 2 14.19 2.44 -0.23
C PRO A 2 14.50 3.90 0.12
N GLY A 3 15.75 4.18 0.51
CA GLY A 3 16.23 5.51 0.93
C GLY A 3 15.90 5.92 2.37
N TYR A 4 15.38 5.03 3.20
CA TYR A 4 15.07 5.29 4.61
C TYR A 4 15.66 4.22 5.53
N GLY A 5 16.13 4.65 6.71
CA GLY A 5 16.83 3.76 7.65
C GLY A 5 18.09 3.19 7.01
N ASP A 6 18.33 1.89 7.21
CA ASP A 6 19.50 1.20 6.65
C ASP A 6 19.30 0.72 5.20
N SER A 7 18.21 1.10 4.55
CA SER A 7 17.93 0.73 3.15
C SER A 7 18.48 1.79 2.18
N PRO A 8 19.36 1.43 1.23
CA PRO A 8 19.83 2.37 0.22
C PRO A 8 18.68 2.87 -0.68
N PRO A 9 18.83 4.04 -1.32
CA PRO A 9 17.88 4.49 -2.32
C PRO A 9 17.89 3.54 -3.52
N VAL A 10 16.75 3.40 -4.17
CA VAL A 10 16.60 2.58 -5.39
C VAL A 10 15.79 3.39 -6.41
N GLU A 11 16.32 3.61 -7.60
CA GLU A 11 15.65 4.43 -8.61
C GLU A 11 14.38 3.78 -9.18
N THR A 12 14.32 2.45 -9.19
CA THR A 12 13.18 1.71 -9.75
C THR A 12 11.86 2.10 -9.09
N VAL A 13 11.86 2.48 -7.81
CA VAL A 13 10.65 2.87 -7.07
C VAL A 13 10.15 4.29 -7.37
N ALA A 14 10.80 5.01 -8.29
CA ALA A 14 10.31 6.29 -8.80
C ALA A 14 8.97 6.14 -9.55
N THR A 15 8.76 5.02 -10.24
CA THR A 15 7.53 4.74 -10.99
C THR A 15 6.51 3.95 -10.16
N VAL A 16 5.22 4.04 -10.52
CA VAL A 16 4.16 3.24 -9.89
C VAL A 16 4.45 1.74 -10.05
N GLN A 17 4.79 1.32 -11.27
CA GLN A 17 5.08 -0.07 -11.62
C GLN A 17 6.29 -0.58 -10.84
N GLY A 18 7.33 0.23 -10.70
CA GLY A 18 8.51 -0.15 -9.92
C GLY A 18 8.24 -0.30 -8.43
N ARG A 19 7.31 0.49 -7.85
CA ARG A 19 6.85 0.28 -6.47
C ARG A 19 6.11 -1.05 -6.29
N VAL A 20 5.29 -1.44 -7.27
CA VAL A 20 4.62 -2.76 -7.28
C VAL A 20 5.66 -3.87 -7.38
N ALA A 21 6.59 -3.77 -8.33
CA ALA A 21 7.64 -4.77 -8.54
C ALA A 21 8.54 -4.92 -7.31
N PHE A 22 8.89 -3.81 -6.66
CA PHE A 22 9.66 -3.82 -5.42
C PHE A 22 8.96 -4.61 -4.30
N LEU A 23 7.67 -4.34 -4.04
CA LEU A 23 6.94 -5.08 -3.03
C LEU A 23 6.78 -6.57 -3.39
N ASP A 24 6.49 -6.90 -4.66
CA ASP A 24 6.39 -8.29 -5.10
C ASP A 24 7.71 -9.05 -4.89
N HIS A 25 8.83 -8.41 -5.22
CA HIS A 25 10.17 -8.96 -5.01
C HIS A 25 10.48 -9.17 -3.53
N VAL A 26 10.17 -8.19 -2.66
CA VAL A 26 10.33 -8.36 -1.21
C VAL A 26 9.53 -9.56 -0.69
N LEU A 27 8.28 -9.74 -1.13
CA LEU A 27 7.48 -10.90 -0.72
C LEU A 27 8.09 -12.22 -1.21
N GLN A 28 8.67 -12.24 -2.41
CA GLN A 28 9.32 -13.42 -2.98
C GLN A 28 10.61 -13.78 -2.23
N GLU A 29 11.51 -12.82 -2.02
CA GLU A 29 12.79 -13.03 -1.32
C GLU A 29 12.59 -13.47 0.14
N LEU A 30 11.53 -12.97 0.79
CA LEU A 30 11.18 -13.38 2.15
C LEU A 30 10.35 -14.68 2.20
N GLY A 31 10.08 -15.33 1.06
CA GLY A 31 9.29 -16.56 1.00
C GLY A 31 7.84 -16.41 1.48
N MET A 32 7.30 -15.19 1.45
CA MET A 32 5.97 -14.90 1.99
C MET A 32 4.87 -15.36 1.03
N ARG A 33 3.97 -16.21 1.53
CA ARG A 33 2.79 -16.67 0.81
C ARG A 33 1.54 -15.99 1.36
N ARG A 34 0.92 -15.12 0.55
CA ARG A 34 -0.33 -14.40 0.86
C ARG A 34 -0.32 -13.74 2.25
N PRO A 35 0.62 -12.83 2.55
CA PRO A 35 0.64 -12.15 3.84
C PRO A 35 -0.56 -11.19 3.99
N VAL A 36 -0.79 -10.76 5.22
CA VAL A 36 -1.56 -9.54 5.50
C VAL A 36 -0.61 -8.35 5.38
N LEU A 37 -0.92 -7.40 4.50
CA LEU A 37 -0.10 -6.20 4.30
C LEU A 37 -0.59 -5.07 5.20
N ILE A 38 0.24 -4.62 6.14
CA ILE A 38 -0.05 -3.49 7.03
C ILE A 38 0.70 -2.26 6.50
N SER A 39 -0.01 -1.17 6.24
CA SER A 39 0.56 0.00 5.57
C SER A 39 0.18 1.31 6.26
N PRO A 40 1.03 1.83 7.17
CA PRO A 40 0.85 3.14 7.75
C PRO A 40 1.38 4.27 6.86
N SER A 41 0.59 5.35 6.75
CA SER A 41 0.99 6.65 6.19
C SER A 41 1.73 6.55 4.84
N MET A 42 2.99 6.98 4.77
CA MET A 42 3.78 7.08 3.53
C MET A 42 3.91 5.75 2.79
N SER A 43 3.85 4.61 3.47
CA SER A 43 3.92 3.29 2.83
C SER A 43 2.74 3.05 1.87
N GLY A 44 1.64 3.82 1.99
CA GLY A 44 0.51 3.80 1.06
C GLY A 44 0.91 4.02 -0.40
N ARG A 45 1.96 4.82 -0.67
CA ARG A 45 2.50 5.04 -2.03
C ARG A 45 2.97 3.76 -2.72
N PHE A 46 3.27 2.72 -1.94
CA PHE A 46 3.67 1.40 -2.43
C PHE A 46 2.52 0.41 -2.29
N ALA A 47 1.84 0.42 -1.14
CA ALA A 47 0.81 -0.57 -0.83
C ALA A 47 -0.45 -0.41 -1.69
N LEU A 48 -0.91 0.81 -1.98
CA LEU A 48 -2.10 1.05 -2.80
C LEU A 48 -1.93 0.55 -4.24
N PRO A 49 -0.86 0.90 -4.99
CA PRO A 49 -0.69 0.33 -6.32
C PRO A 49 -0.48 -1.18 -6.29
N PHE A 50 0.17 -1.71 -5.25
CA PHE A 50 0.34 -3.16 -5.10
C PHE A 50 -0.99 -3.88 -4.86
N LEU A 51 -1.85 -3.33 -4.00
CA LEU A 51 -3.20 -3.83 -3.75
C LEU A 51 -4.02 -3.89 -5.05
N LEU A 52 -3.99 -2.81 -5.83
CA LEU A 52 -4.76 -2.70 -7.08
C LEU A 52 -4.23 -3.61 -8.18
N ALA A 53 -2.91 -3.80 -8.26
CA ALA A 53 -2.28 -4.60 -9.31
C ALA A 53 -2.16 -6.09 -8.97
N ARG A 54 -1.97 -6.42 -7.68
CA ARG A 54 -1.55 -7.76 -7.19
C ARG A 54 -2.23 -8.12 -5.87
N GLY A 55 -3.47 -7.66 -5.65
CA GLY A 55 -4.23 -7.94 -4.42
C GLY A 55 -4.48 -9.44 -4.16
N ASP A 56 -4.43 -10.28 -5.19
CA ASP A 56 -4.47 -11.75 -5.11
C ASP A 56 -3.27 -12.34 -4.33
N ARG A 57 -2.15 -11.61 -4.29
CA ARG A 57 -0.96 -11.94 -3.52
C ARG A 57 -1.11 -11.66 -2.02
N LEU A 58 -2.24 -11.14 -1.56
CA LEU A 58 -2.50 -10.80 -0.17
C LEU A 58 -3.62 -11.68 0.41
N ALA A 59 -3.53 -11.99 1.71
CA ALA A 59 -4.64 -12.54 2.48
C ALA A 59 -5.52 -11.45 3.09
N GLY A 60 -4.97 -10.24 3.27
CA GLY A 60 -5.68 -9.09 3.79
C GLY A 60 -4.85 -7.81 3.68
N PHE A 61 -5.49 -6.68 3.88
CA PHE A 61 -4.87 -5.36 3.83
C PHE A 61 -5.33 -4.50 5.01
N VAL A 62 -4.38 -3.86 5.69
CA VAL A 62 -4.65 -2.96 6.83
C VAL A 62 -3.99 -1.62 6.57
N PRO A 63 -4.64 -0.72 5.82
CA PRO A 63 -4.17 0.65 5.66
C PRO A 63 -4.40 1.46 6.95
N ILE A 64 -3.38 2.23 7.35
CA ILE A 64 -3.47 3.13 8.51
C ILE A 64 -3.18 4.56 8.05
N ALA A 65 -4.24 5.35 7.82
CA ALA A 65 -4.16 6.69 7.25
C ALA A 65 -3.17 6.80 6.06
N PRO A 66 -3.31 5.96 5.00
CA PRO A 66 -2.31 5.86 3.94
C PRO A 66 -2.25 7.11 3.06
N VAL A 67 -1.05 7.44 2.59
CA VAL A 67 -0.83 8.46 1.55
C VAL A 67 -1.15 7.89 0.17
N GLY A 68 -1.72 8.72 -0.71
CA GLY A 68 -1.97 8.38 -2.12
C GLY A 68 -3.35 7.80 -2.41
N THR A 69 -4.29 7.86 -1.46
CA THR A 69 -5.64 7.31 -1.67
C THR A 69 -6.40 7.97 -2.81
N LYS A 70 -6.19 9.28 -2.99
CA LYS A 70 -6.80 10.09 -4.06
C LYS A 70 -6.19 9.89 -5.44
N ASP A 71 -5.08 9.14 -5.53
CA ASP A 71 -4.41 8.88 -6.81
C ASP A 71 -5.16 7.81 -7.64
N TYR A 72 -6.21 7.20 -7.06
CA TYR A 72 -7.01 6.14 -7.65
C TYR A 72 -8.50 6.44 -7.57
N THR A 73 -9.25 5.99 -8.55
CA THR A 73 -10.69 6.21 -8.62
C THR A 73 -11.47 5.21 -7.76
N ALA A 74 -12.68 5.59 -7.36
CA ALA A 74 -13.61 4.68 -6.70
C ALA A 74 -13.87 3.38 -7.51
N GLU A 75 -13.84 3.45 -8.84
CA GLU A 75 -13.99 2.26 -9.67
C GLU A 75 -12.80 1.30 -9.54
N GLN A 76 -11.58 1.83 -9.44
CA GLN A 76 -10.39 1.02 -9.19
C GLN A 76 -10.48 0.35 -7.82
N TYR A 77 -10.92 1.07 -6.78
CA TYR A 77 -11.12 0.48 -5.45
C TYR A 77 -12.21 -0.58 -5.41
N ARG A 78 -13.33 -0.39 -6.14
CA ARG A 78 -14.40 -1.41 -6.23
C ARG A 78 -13.96 -2.75 -6.80
N ARG A 79 -12.83 -2.80 -7.53
CA ARG A 79 -12.26 -4.05 -8.07
C ARG A 79 -11.46 -4.84 -7.02
N VAL A 80 -11.08 -4.21 -5.91
CA VAL A 80 -10.31 -4.86 -4.84
C VAL A 80 -11.16 -5.93 -4.17
N GLN A 81 -10.69 -7.18 -4.20
CA GLN A 81 -11.31 -8.32 -3.51
C GLN A 81 -10.59 -8.69 -2.21
N THR A 82 -9.44 -8.08 -1.93
CA THR A 82 -8.65 -8.34 -0.73
C THR A 82 -9.39 -7.85 0.52
N PRO A 83 -9.63 -8.71 1.53
CA PRO A 83 -10.25 -8.29 2.79
C PRO A 83 -9.47 -7.12 3.40
N THR A 84 -10.16 -6.02 3.71
CA THR A 84 -9.50 -4.77 4.11
C THR A 84 -10.07 -4.23 5.42
N LEU A 85 -9.20 -3.89 6.37
CA LEU A 85 -9.54 -3.17 7.60
C LEU A 85 -8.91 -1.77 7.58
N ILE A 86 -9.73 -0.75 7.37
CA ILE A 86 -9.25 0.64 7.33
C ILE A 86 -9.15 1.19 8.74
N LEU A 87 -7.96 1.67 9.11
CA LEU A 87 -7.70 2.31 10.40
C LEU A 87 -7.28 3.76 10.20
N TYR A 88 -7.80 4.64 11.05
CA TYR A 88 -7.38 6.03 11.12
C TYR A 88 -7.64 6.60 12.50
N GLY A 89 -6.89 7.64 12.87
CA GLY A 89 -7.11 8.35 14.13
C GLY A 89 -8.20 9.40 13.96
N ALA A 90 -9.16 9.46 14.88
CA ALA A 90 -10.21 10.49 14.86
C ALA A 90 -9.66 11.93 14.97
N ARG A 91 -8.42 12.10 15.47
CA ARG A 91 -7.72 13.39 15.56
C ARG A 91 -6.69 13.61 14.46
N ASP A 92 -6.57 12.69 13.50
CA ASP A 92 -5.75 12.90 12.32
C ASP A 92 -6.56 13.70 11.29
N THR A 93 -6.44 15.02 11.37
CA THR A 93 -7.12 15.97 10.48
C THR A 93 -6.48 16.05 9.10
N SER A 94 -5.41 15.29 8.84
CA SER A 94 -4.67 15.31 7.58
C SER A 94 -5.03 14.11 6.69
N LEU A 95 -4.50 12.93 7.00
CA LEU A 95 -4.65 11.71 6.22
C LEU A 95 -5.86 10.89 6.65
N GLY A 96 -6.28 11.01 7.90
CA GLY A 96 -7.41 10.26 8.46
C GLY A 96 -8.72 10.47 7.70
N LEU A 97 -9.10 11.72 7.42
CA LEU A 97 -10.30 12.03 6.63
C LEU A 97 -10.22 11.50 5.19
N GLN A 98 -9.02 11.46 4.60
CA GLN A 98 -8.83 11.00 3.22
C GLN A 98 -8.93 9.48 3.10
N ALA A 99 -8.56 8.76 4.15
CA ALA A 99 -8.66 7.30 4.19
C ALA A 99 -10.12 6.81 4.25
N LEU A 100 -11.03 7.59 4.85
CA LEU A 100 -12.45 7.22 5.01
C LEU A 100 -13.29 7.40 3.73
N GLN A 101 -12.87 8.30 2.84
CA GLN A 101 -13.70 8.76 1.71
C GLN A 101 -13.63 7.88 0.45
N ASN A 102 -12.84 6.80 0.45
CA ASN A 102 -12.54 5.98 -0.73
C ASN A 102 -12.96 4.52 -0.56
#